data_AF-D6Z0M9-F1
#
_entry.id   AF-D6Z0M9-F1
#
_cell.length_a   1.000
_cell.length_b   1.000
_cell.length_c   1.000
_cell.angle_alpha   90.00
_cell.angle_beta   90.00
_cell.angle_gamma   90.00
#
_symmetry.space_group_name_H-M   'P 1'
#
loop_
_entity.id
_entity.type
_entity.pdbx_description
1 polymer ?
#
loop_
_entity_poly.entity_id
_entity_poly.type
_entity_poly.pdbx_seq_one_letter_code
_entity_poly.pdbx_strand_id
1 'polypeptide(L)'
;MFQLLDCSPLPQFAVGLDNKITYWNKACEALTGFKAAEMIGTDRHWEPFYSHKRPIVADLVLNNDRNSFFHLYQDKNPGQSRIIPNAWEAFDWFRMCGQPLHLHFMAAPVFNEQGKLVGAVETLHDLSGRMLALLAPSEHTAPGADGRGRSTNLLRHNIRFGLLVGNSPAMQRVYDVLAKAAGSNANVIIYGESGTGKEVVARTIHDLSHRAKKNFVAVNCGAIPETLAESEFFGYRKGAFTGAGTDREGYLDQADGGTLFLDEIGEISLAMQVKLLRVLEGNGFCPVGSRETRKPDVRIIGATSRDMEQLVREGRIRRDFFYRIHVIPVQLPPLRDRKEDLRALTDHFINKFSPDHQELSLSEEIYQRLEQYPWPGNVRELQNVIQRYLTLGELVFTPTGPGSPGNGPEPPIAPPHNSLPGAAVGQSSLNIPEAMAPPASSPEIASVNTNPVALLRNHGGLEGMISTIERELIRQALESNQWHRENTAMMLDISRKTLFRKMRQFNL
;
A
#
# COMPACT_ATOMS: atom_id res chain seq x y z
N MET A 1 41.73 -21.89 -14.24
CA MET A 1 40.66 -21.11 -13.58
C MET A 1 40.65 -19.66 -14.06
N PHE A 2 41.72 -18.88 -13.84
CA PHE A 2 41.75 -17.44 -14.16
C PHE A 2 41.40 -17.05 -15.61
N GLN A 3 41.88 -17.77 -16.63
CA GLN A 3 41.58 -17.47 -18.05
C GLN A 3 40.08 -17.43 -18.43
N LEU A 4 39.19 -18.06 -17.65
CA LEU A 4 37.75 -18.00 -17.87
C LEU A 4 37.11 -16.73 -17.27
N LEU A 5 37.74 -16.13 -16.25
CA LEU A 5 37.27 -14.91 -15.61
C LEU A 5 37.70 -13.65 -16.39
N ASP A 6 38.73 -13.73 -17.24
CA ASP A 6 39.23 -12.59 -18.03
C ASP A 6 38.19 -12.09 -19.04
N CYS A 7 37.31 -12.99 -19.48
CA CYS A 7 36.19 -12.71 -20.38
C CYS A 7 34.89 -12.34 -19.63
N SER A 8 34.90 -12.28 -18.30
CA SER A 8 33.74 -11.87 -17.50
C SER A 8 33.44 -10.38 -17.76
N PRO A 9 32.20 -10.01 -18.15
CA PRO A 9 31.83 -8.61 -18.32
C PRO A 9 31.64 -7.89 -16.97
N LEU A 10 31.64 -8.62 -15.85
CA LEU A 10 31.51 -8.08 -14.50
C LEU A 10 32.89 -7.72 -13.94
N PRO A 11 33.08 -6.51 -13.38
CA PRO A 11 34.28 -6.16 -12.64
C PRO A 11 34.55 -7.13 -11.48
N GLN A 12 35.68 -7.85 -11.56
CA GLN A 12 36.06 -8.92 -10.63
C GLN A 12 37.56 -8.91 -10.33
N PHE A 13 37.89 -9.13 -9.06
CA PHE A 13 39.26 -9.33 -8.59
C PHE A 13 39.31 -10.42 -7.50
N ALA A 14 40.50 -10.92 -7.21
CA ALA A 14 40.71 -11.93 -6.18
C ALA A 14 41.89 -11.58 -5.27
N VAL A 15 41.77 -11.93 -3.99
CA VAL A 15 42.75 -11.68 -2.94
C VAL A 15 43.21 -13.02 -2.36
N GLY A 16 44.52 -13.22 -2.25
CA GLY A 16 45.14 -14.41 -1.65
C GLY A 16 45.14 -14.38 -0.12
N LEU A 17 45.55 -15.49 0.50
CA LEU A 17 45.69 -15.62 1.97
C LEU A 17 46.66 -14.60 2.61
N ASP A 18 47.52 -13.96 1.82
CA ASP A 18 48.46 -12.92 2.22
C ASP A 18 47.93 -11.49 2.05
N ASN A 19 46.62 -11.35 1.85
CA ASN A 19 45.92 -10.09 1.51
C ASN A 19 46.44 -9.40 0.24
N LYS A 20 47.09 -10.14 -0.68
CA LYS A 20 47.53 -9.59 -1.97
C LYS A 20 46.57 -9.92 -3.09
N ILE A 21 46.41 -8.97 -4.02
CA ILE A 21 45.63 -9.15 -5.23
C ILE A 21 46.32 -10.21 -6.10
N THR A 22 45.65 -11.34 -6.32
CA THR A 22 46.12 -12.43 -7.18
C THR A 22 45.53 -12.36 -8.58
N TYR A 23 44.46 -11.58 -8.76
CA TYR A 23 43.71 -11.46 -10.01
C TYR A 23 42.98 -10.12 -10.08
N TRP A 24 42.95 -9.48 -11.24
CA TRP A 24 42.26 -8.20 -11.49
C TRP A 24 41.83 -8.15 -12.96
N ASN A 25 40.53 -8.26 -13.25
CA ASN A 25 40.06 -8.43 -14.63
C ASN A 25 39.93 -7.08 -15.39
N LYS A 26 39.77 -7.16 -16.73
CA LYS A 26 39.63 -5.97 -17.57
C LYS A 26 38.40 -5.11 -17.26
N ALA A 27 37.31 -5.71 -16.76
CA ALA A 27 36.15 -4.97 -16.32
C ALA A 27 36.44 -4.17 -15.02
N CYS A 28 37.26 -4.71 -14.12
CA CYS A 28 37.81 -3.99 -12.96
C CYS A 28 38.73 -2.84 -13.38
N GLU A 29 39.61 -3.03 -14.37
CA GLU A 29 40.39 -1.91 -14.93
C GLU A 29 39.49 -0.80 -15.48
N ALA A 30 38.43 -1.15 -16.21
CA ALA A 30 37.52 -0.20 -16.82
C ALA A 30 36.67 0.56 -15.79
N LEU A 31 36.23 -0.10 -14.72
CA LEU A 31 35.44 0.51 -13.64
C LEU A 31 36.27 1.46 -12.77
N THR A 32 37.47 1.03 -12.39
CA THR A 32 38.30 1.71 -11.37
C THR A 32 39.34 2.67 -11.95
N GLY A 33 39.76 2.46 -13.19
CA GLY A 33 40.90 3.13 -13.82
C GLY A 33 42.27 2.50 -13.52
N PHE A 34 42.38 1.61 -12.53
CA PHE A 34 43.66 0.99 -12.12
C PHE A 34 44.02 -0.22 -13.00
N LYS A 35 45.28 -0.33 -13.43
CA LYS A 35 45.72 -1.44 -14.29
C LYS A 35 46.05 -2.70 -13.49
N ALA A 36 45.73 -3.86 -14.07
CA ALA A 36 46.02 -5.16 -13.44
C ALA A 36 47.51 -5.31 -13.12
N ALA A 37 48.39 -4.79 -13.98
CA ALA A 37 49.84 -4.79 -13.78
C ALA A 37 50.33 -3.89 -12.62
N GLU A 38 49.52 -2.93 -12.16
CA GLU A 38 49.81 -2.05 -11.03
C GLU A 38 49.23 -2.60 -9.71
N MET A 39 48.16 -3.39 -9.82
CA MET A 39 47.39 -3.91 -8.69
C MET A 39 47.84 -5.31 -8.26
N ILE A 40 48.05 -6.24 -9.19
CA ILE A 40 48.40 -7.64 -8.88
C ILE A 40 49.73 -7.70 -8.11
N GLY A 41 49.75 -8.44 -7.01
CA GLY A 41 50.88 -8.53 -6.09
C GLY A 41 50.96 -7.42 -5.03
N THR A 42 50.01 -6.48 -5.02
CA THR A 42 49.86 -5.45 -3.98
C THR A 42 48.67 -5.72 -3.05
N ASP A 43 48.56 -4.97 -1.95
CA ASP A 43 47.41 -4.96 -1.04
C ASP A 43 46.57 -3.67 -1.16
N ARG A 44 46.56 -3.08 -2.38
CA ARG A 44 45.97 -1.77 -2.68
C ARG A 44 44.53 -1.82 -3.18
N HIS A 45 43.84 -2.97 -3.09
CA HIS A 45 42.47 -3.14 -3.61
C HIS A 45 41.42 -2.23 -2.97
N TRP A 46 41.71 -1.64 -1.80
CA TRP A 46 40.88 -0.62 -1.15
C TRP A 46 40.94 0.76 -1.83
N GLU A 47 42.03 1.07 -2.55
CA GLU A 47 42.37 2.41 -3.04
C GLU A 47 41.40 3.00 -4.07
N PRO A 48 40.78 2.22 -4.99
CA PRO A 48 39.73 2.74 -5.86
C PRO A 48 38.48 3.25 -5.12
N PHE A 49 38.26 2.79 -3.88
CA PHE A 49 37.03 3.00 -3.12
C PHE A 49 37.20 3.98 -1.96
N TYR A 50 38.36 3.98 -1.31
CA TYR A 50 38.57 4.68 -0.04
C TYR A 50 39.85 5.51 -0.03
N SER A 51 39.80 6.68 0.62
CA SER A 51 40.92 7.63 0.73
C SER A 51 42.06 7.19 1.67
N HIS A 52 41.85 6.11 2.43
CA HIS A 52 42.80 5.58 3.40
C HIS A 52 42.67 4.06 3.45
N LYS A 53 43.76 3.38 3.82
CA LYS A 53 43.82 1.93 3.90
C LYS A 53 42.84 1.39 4.94
N ARG A 54 41.89 0.57 4.50
CA ARG A 54 40.93 -0.17 5.32
C ARG A 54 40.60 -1.52 4.67
N PRO A 55 40.18 -2.53 5.45
CA PRO A 55 39.63 -3.77 4.91
C PRO A 55 38.40 -3.51 4.04
N ILE A 56 38.28 -4.28 2.96
CA ILE A 56 37.06 -4.37 2.14
C ILE A 56 36.41 -5.76 2.29
N VAL A 57 35.31 -6.02 1.57
CA VAL A 57 34.50 -7.23 1.79
C VAL A 57 35.32 -8.51 1.56
N ALA A 58 36.20 -8.53 0.55
CA ALA A 58 37.16 -9.61 0.29
C ALA A 58 38.04 -9.93 1.52
N ASP A 59 38.68 -8.92 2.12
CA ASP A 59 39.54 -9.10 3.29
C ASP A 59 38.74 -9.63 4.49
N LEU A 60 37.52 -9.12 4.68
CA LEU A 60 36.67 -9.45 5.81
C LEU A 60 36.10 -10.88 5.69
N VAL A 61 35.76 -11.31 4.48
CA VAL A 61 35.40 -12.70 4.16
C VAL A 61 36.59 -13.64 4.35
N LEU A 62 37.78 -13.25 3.86
CA LEU A 62 39.01 -14.04 3.98
C LEU A 62 39.39 -14.30 5.46
N ASN A 63 39.29 -13.27 6.29
CA ASN A 63 39.58 -13.34 7.73
C ASN A 63 38.38 -13.82 8.58
N ASN A 64 37.21 -14.04 7.96
CA ASN A 64 35.93 -14.33 8.64
C ASN A 64 35.57 -13.31 9.75
N ASP A 65 35.98 -12.05 9.59
CA ASP A 65 35.75 -10.97 10.56
C ASP A 65 34.38 -10.31 10.33
N ARG A 66 33.34 -10.98 10.83
CA ARG A 66 31.97 -10.47 10.80
C ARG A 66 31.79 -9.17 11.58
N ASN A 67 32.51 -8.99 12.69
CA ASN A 67 32.33 -7.84 13.56
C ASN A 67 32.80 -6.56 12.87
N SER A 68 34.01 -6.58 12.31
CA SER A 68 34.51 -5.47 11.51
C SER A 68 33.68 -5.26 10.25
N PHE A 69 33.13 -6.32 9.63
CA PHE A 69 32.23 -6.17 8.49
C PHE A 69 30.95 -5.41 8.83
N PHE A 70 30.20 -5.84 9.84
CA PHE A 70 28.97 -5.14 10.26
C PHE A 70 29.24 -3.72 10.76
N HIS A 71 30.41 -3.43 11.35
CA HIS A 71 30.80 -2.08 11.75
C HIS A 71 31.21 -1.19 10.57
N LEU A 72 32.15 -1.65 9.72
CA LEU A 72 32.71 -0.88 8.59
C LEU A 72 31.72 -0.64 7.45
N TYR A 73 30.62 -1.39 7.44
CA TYR A 73 29.54 -1.34 6.44
C TYR A 73 28.15 -1.16 7.08
N GLN A 74 28.03 -0.69 8.34
CA GLN A 74 26.75 -0.60 9.05
C GLN A 74 25.63 0.12 8.25
N ASP A 75 25.99 1.24 7.58
CA ASP A 75 25.08 2.09 6.80
C ASP A 75 24.99 1.66 5.32
N LYS A 76 25.60 0.51 4.99
CA LYS A 76 25.85 0.00 3.62
C LYS A 76 25.16 -1.33 3.35
N ASN A 77 24.05 -1.59 4.06
CA ASN A 77 23.23 -2.80 3.98
C ASN A 77 24.06 -4.11 3.94
N PRO A 78 24.88 -4.37 4.97
CA PRO A 78 25.79 -5.51 5.00
C PRO A 78 25.03 -6.80 5.29
N GLY A 79 25.29 -7.86 4.54
CA GLY A 79 24.59 -9.12 4.67
C GLY A 79 25.37 -10.33 4.19
N GLN A 80 24.77 -11.51 4.37
CA GLN A 80 25.21 -12.73 3.71
C GLN A 80 24.38 -12.95 2.44
N SER A 81 25.03 -13.30 1.34
CA SER A 81 24.36 -13.59 0.08
C SER A 81 23.39 -14.76 0.26
N ARG A 82 22.16 -14.58 -0.23
CA ARG A 82 21.14 -15.65 -0.27
C ARG A 82 21.33 -16.63 -1.44
N ILE A 83 22.28 -16.34 -2.34
CA ILE A 83 22.48 -17.08 -3.60
C ILE A 83 23.81 -17.82 -3.59
N ILE A 84 24.89 -17.18 -3.14
CA ILE A 84 26.23 -17.80 -3.08
C ILE A 84 26.53 -18.18 -1.61
N PRO A 85 26.65 -19.48 -1.28
CA PRO A 85 26.96 -19.91 0.08
C PRO A 85 28.24 -19.28 0.61
N ASN A 86 28.21 -18.83 1.87
CA ASN A 86 29.31 -18.15 2.57
C ASN A 86 29.80 -16.82 1.97
N ALA A 87 29.22 -16.33 0.87
CA ALA A 87 29.54 -15.00 0.34
C ALA A 87 28.87 -13.90 1.16
N TRP A 88 29.55 -12.77 1.34
CA TRP A 88 29.02 -11.59 2.01
C TRP A 88 28.84 -10.46 0.99
N GLU A 89 27.86 -9.59 1.24
CA GLU A 89 27.47 -8.53 0.33
C GLU A 89 27.20 -7.20 1.03
N ALA A 90 27.56 -6.10 0.37
CA ALA A 90 27.33 -4.74 0.85
C ALA A 90 27.13 -3.77 -0.33
N PHE A 91 26.55 -2.61 -0.06
CA PHE A 91 26.15 -1.62 -1.06
C PHE A 91 26.72 -0.26 -0.69
N ASP A 92 27.46 0.37 -1.60
CA ASP A 92 28.11 1.65 -1.32
C ASP A 92 28.09 2.55 -2.56
N TRP A 93 28.33 3.84 -2.36
CA TRP A 93 28.34 4.83 -3.43
C TRP A 93 29.69 5.53 -3.53
N PHE A 94 30.18 5.67 -4.76
CA PHE A 94 31.44 6.33 -5.07
C PHE A 94 31.29 7.27 -6.25
N ARG A 95 32.34 8.07 -6.46
CA ARG A 95 32.51 8.85 -7.68
C ARG A 95 33.82 8.46 -8.36
N MET A 96 33.76 7.53 -9.31
CA MET A 96 34.93 7.06 -10.06
C MET A 96 34.95 7.70 -11.45
N CYS A 97 36.13 8.09 -11.93
CA CYS A 97 36.30 8.78 -13.22
C CYS A 97 35.36 9.99 -13.43
N GLY A 98 34.94 10.65 -12.33
CA GLY A 98 34.00 11.77 -12.32
C GLY A 98 32.51 11.40 -12.32
N GLN A 99 32.13 10.15 -12.57
CA GLN A 99 30.75 9.66 -12.63
C GLN A 99 30.28 9.06 -11.29
N PRO A 100 29.02 9.26 -10.88
CA PRO A 100 28.44 8.63 -9.69
C PRO A 100 28.14 7.14 -9.93
N LEU A 101 28.67 6.26 -9.08
CA LEU A 101 28.52 4.81 -9.16
C LEU A 101 27.93 4.24 -7.87
N HIS A 102 26.79 3.56 -7.98
CA HIS A 102 26.23 2.73 -6.92
C HIS A 102 26.72 1.30 -7.12
N LEU A 103 27.62 0.84 -6.25
CA LEU A 103 28.26 -0.46 -6.35
C LEU A 103 27.71 -1.45 -5.33
N HIS A 104 27.30 -2.62 -5.81
CA HIS A 104 27.04 -3.80 -4.98
C HIS A 104 28.30 -4.68 -4.97
N PHE A 105 28.90 -4.78 -3.80
CA PHE A 105 30.04 -5.65 -3.49
C PHE A 105 29.50 -7.02 -3.12
N MET A 106 30.05 -8.07 -3.73
CA MET A 106 29.80 -9.44 -3.30
C MET A 106 31.13 -10.20 -3.28
N ALA A 107 31.59 -10.58 -2.09
CA ALA A 107 32.81 -11.35 -1.92
C ALA A 107 32.52 -12.77 -1.42
N ALA A 108 33.16 -13.76 -2.03
CA ALA A 108 32.99 -15.18 -1.72
C ALA A 108 34.35 -15.84 -1.40
N PRO A 109 34.43 -16.70 -0.37
CA PRO A 109 35.65 -17.45 -0.08
C PRO A 109 35.90 -18.51 -1.17
N VAL A 110 37.15 -18.65 -1.60
CA VAL A 110 37.58 -19.62 -2.61
C VAL A 110 38.31 -20.77 -1.92
N PHE A 111 37.88 -21.99 -2.21
CA PHE A 111 38.47 -23.23 -1.70
C PHE A 111 39.12 -24.01 -2.83
N ASN A 112 40.19 -24.76 -2.52
CA ASN A 112 40.76 -25.73 -3.45
C ASN A 112 39.93 -27.04 -3.48
N GLU A 113 40.32 -27.98 -4.35
CA GLU A 113 39.67 -29.30 -4.48
C GLU A 113 39.64 -30.14 -3.19
N GLN A 114 40.49 -29.79 -2.21
CA GLN A 114 40.59 -30.45 -0.90
C GLN A 114 39.76 -29.72 0.18
N GLY A 115 38.97 -28.70 -0.19
CA GLY A 115 38.15 -27.90 0.72
C GLY A 115 38.94 -26.89 1.58
N LYS A 116 40.24 -26.67 1.31
CA LYS A 116 41.07 -25.70 2.02
C LYS A 116 40.89 -24.30 1.41
N LEU A 117 40.67 -23.29 2.25
CA LEU A 117 40.61 -21.88 1.84
C LEU A 117 41.94 -21.47 1.16
N VAL A 118 41.85 -20.81 0.01
CA VAL A 118 43.01 -20.31 -0.76
C VAL A 118 42.94 -18.81 -1.08
N GLY A 119 41.78 -18.18 -0.89
CA GLY A 119 41.60 -16.75 -1.14
C GLY A 119 40.13 -16.32 -1.03
N ALA A 120 39.84 -15.11 -1.47
CA ALA A 120 38.49 -14.61 -1.69
C ALA A 120 38.39 -13.97 -3.10
N VAL A 121 37.24 -14.09 -3.75
CA VAL A 121 36.91 -13.39 -5.00
C VAL A 121 35.83 -12.38 -4.70
N GLU A 122 36.01 -11.15 -5.17
CA GLU A 122 35.02 -10.08 -5.06
C GLU A 122 34.53 -9.66 -6.45
N THR A 123 33.22 -9.50 -6.57
CA THR A 123 32.52 -9.02 -7.77
C THR A 123 31.82 -7.71 -7.44
N LEU A 124 31.94 -6.73 -8.34
CA LEU A 124 31.29 -5.43 -8.22
C LEU A 124 30.23 -5.32 -9.30
N HIS A 125 29.00 -4.95 -8.93
CA HIS A 125 27.94 -4.65 -9.88
C HIS A 125 27.62 -3.16 -9.85
N ASP A 126 27.72 -2.50 -11.01
CA ASP A 126 27.18 -1.15 -11.17
C ASP A 126 25.65 -1.20 -11.26
N LEU A 127 25.00 -0.54 -10.30
CA LEU A 127 23.56 -0.38 -10.21
C LEU A 127 23.11 1.01 -10.70
N SER A 128 24.03 1.93 -11.03
CA SER A 128 23.70 3.30 -11.43
C SER A 128 22.81 3.36 -12.67
N GLY A 129 23.04 2.53 -13.69
CA GLY A 129 22.17 2.48 -14.86
C GLY A 129 20.72 2.07 -14.53
N ARG A 130 20.54 1.16 -13.57
CA ARG A 130 19.21 0.79 -13.06
C ARG A 130 18.60 1.89 -12.22
N MET A 131 19.40 2.53 -11.36
CA MET A 131 18.95 3.62 -10.50
C MET A 131 18.57 4.88 -11.30
N LEU A 132 19.32 5.22 -12.35
CA LEU A 132 18.97 6.28 -13.31
C LEU A 132 17.68 5.94 -14.08
N ALA A 133 17.48 4.70 -14.50
CA ALA A 133 16.22 4.27 -15.13
C ALA A 133 15.01 4.31 -14.16
N LEU A 134 15.25 4.15 -12.85
CA LEU A 134 14.24 4.30 -11.79
C LEU A 134 13.99 5.76 -11.36
N LEU A 135 14.93 6.67 -11.67
CA LEU A 135 14.87 8.10 -11.31
C LEU A 135 14.53 9.01 -12.51
N ALA A 136 14.58 8.51 -13.74
CA ALA A 136 14.21 9.24 -14.93
C ALA A 136 12.70 9.58 -14.91
N PRO A 137 12.30 10.86 -14.92
CA PRO A 137 10.89 11.22 -15.02
C PRO A 137 10.34 10.80 -16.38
N SER A 138 9.13 10.24 -16.39
CA SER A 138 8.43 9.83 -17.60
C SER A 138 8.23 11.02 -18.57
N GLU A 139 9.00 11.07 -19.67
CA GLU A 139 8.96 12.16 -20.68
C GLU A 139 7.69 12.15 -21.56
N HIS A 140 6.50 12.17 -20.96
CA HIS A 140 5.22 12.29 -21.67
C HIS A 140 4.36 13.42 -21.07
N THR A 141 4.84 14.67 -21.14
CA THR A 141 4.10 15.83 -21.70
C THR A 141 4.84 17.15 -21.45
N ALA A 142 5.15 17.86 -22.55
CA ALA A 142 5.48 19.28 -22.64
C ALA A 142 4.84 19.77 -23.97
N PRO A 143 4.40 21.03 -24.14
CA PRO A 143 5.25 22.20 -23.92
C PRO A 143 4.59 23.40 -23.20
N GLY A 144 5.45 24.26 -22.65
CA GLY A 144 5.05 25.56 -22.10
C GLY A 144 6.24 26.23 -21.40
N ALA A 145 6.92 27.13 -22.10
CA ALA A 145 8.07 27.85 -21.55
C ALA A 145 7.61 29.07 -20.73
N ASP A 146 8.25 29.32 -19.58
CA ASP A 146 8.95 30.60 -19.41
C ASP A 146 10.13 30.45 -18.44
N GLY A 147 11.21 31.18 -18.70
CA GLY A 147 12.45 31.11 -17.93
C GLY A 147 12.55 32.23 -16.91
N ARG A 148 12.58 31.90 -15.61
CA ARG A 148 13.14 32.79 -14.58
C ARG A 148 13.60 31.96 -13.38
N GLY A 149 14.88 32.10 -13.03
CA GLY A 149 15.53 31.20 -12.08
C GLY A 149 15.11 31.40 -10.63
N ARG A 150 15.05 30.29 -9.88
CA ARG A 150 15.21 30.27 -8.43
C ARG A 150 16.23 29.21 -8.06
N SER A 151 17.37 29.66 -7.54
CA SER A 151 18.36 28.81 -6.91
C SER A 151 18.07 28.75 -5.41
N THR A 152 17.49 27.64 -4.93
CA THR A 152 17.43 27.28 -3.51
C THR A 152 17.22 25.76 -3.33
N ASN A 153 17.90 25.19 -2.34
CA ASN A 153 17.63 23.87 -1.71
C ASN A 153 17.82 22.59 -2.55
N LEU A 154 19.06 22.36 -3.00
CA LEU A 154 19.59 21.05 -3.43
C LEU A 154 19.82 20.06 -2.25
N LEU A 155 18.80 19.85 -1.40
CA LEU A 155 18.82 18.90 -0.27
C LEU A 155 17.56 18.01 -0.25
N ARG A 156 17.25 17.37 -1.39
CA ARG A 156 16.19 16.37 -1.51
C ARG A 156 16.68 15.12 -2.25
N HIS A 157 17.66 14.43 -1.69
CA HIS A 157 18.03 13.06 -2.11
C HIS A 157 17.18 12.03 -1.36
N ASN A 158 16.70 11.02 -2.07
CA ASN A 158 16.07 9.78 -1.57
C ASN A 158 14.86 9.97 -0.63
N ILE A 159 13.66 10.27 -1.18
CA ILE A 159 12.38 10.28 -0.41
C ILE A 159 11.29 9.41 -1.07
N ARG A 160 11.50 8.94 -2.31
CA ARG A 160 10.48 8.23 -3.10
C ARG A 160 11.00 6.97 -3.78
N PHE A 161 10.17 5.92 -3.78
CA PHE A 161 10.34 4.72 -4.59
C PHE A 161 9.07 4.53 -5.44
N GLY A 162 9.13 4.90 -6.71
CA GLY A 162 7.93 5.04 -7.55
C GLY A 162 6.93 6.02 -6.92
N LEU A 163 5.72 5.54 -6.63
CA LEU A 163 4.67 6.33 -5.98
C LEU A 163 4.75 6.32 -4.44
N LEU A 164 5.61 5.48 -3.84
CA LEU A 164 5.73 5.35 -2.40
C LEU A 164 6.63 6.44 -1.81
N VAL A 165 6.24 6.94 -0.65
CA VAL A 165 6.96 7.95 0.13
C VAL A 165 7.40 7.31 1.45
N GLY A 166 8.67 7.50 1.79
CA GLY A 166 9.29 6.94 2.99
C GLY A 166 10.76 6.59 2.76
N ASN A 167 11.54 6.63 3.83
CA ASN A 167 12.96 6.31 3.83
C ASN A 167 13.36 5.41 5.02
N SER A 168 12.42 5.09 5.91
CA SER A 168 12.63 4.24 7.09
C SER A 168 13.28 2.88 6.71
N PRO A 169 14.09 2.28 7.60
CA PRO A 169 14.69 0.96 7.34
C PRO A 169 13.65 -0.13 7.05
N ALA A 170 12.43 0.02 7.59
CA ALA A 170 11.31 -0.86 7.29
C ALA A 170 10.82 -0.73 5.84
N MET A 171 10.69 0.49 5.32
CA MET A 171 10.33 0.73 3.92
C MET A 171 11.44 0.37 2.93
N GLN A 172 12.72 0.58 3.28
CA GLN A 172 13.83 0.13 2.41
C GLN A 172 13.78 -1.38 2.13
N ARG A 173 13.53 -2.20 3.16
CA ARG A 173 13.33 -3.66 3.00
C ARG A 173 12.13 -4.00 2.12
N VAL A 174 11.07 -3.18 2.13
CA VAL A 174 9.94 -3.33 1.20
C VAL A 174 10.40 -3.03 -0.22
N TYR A 175 11.07 -1.89 -0.45
CA TYR A 175 11.55 -1.47 -1.77
C TYR A 175 12.48 -2.51 -2.43
N ASP A 176 13.38 -3.14 -1.66
CA ASP A 176 14.24 -4.24 -2.13
C ASP A 176 13.43 -5.43 -2.70
N VAL A 177 12.31 -5.78 -2.06
CA VAL A 177 11.42 -6.85 -2.52
C VAL A 177 10.59 -6.39 -3.71
N LEU A 178 10.08 -5.15 -3.70
CA LEU A 178 9.30 -4.58 -4.79
C LEU A 178 10.11 -4.47 -6.09
N ALA A 179 11.38 -4.06 -6.03
CA ALA A 179 12.26 -4.00 -7.19
C ALA A 179 12.46 -5.40 -7.83
N LYS A 180 12.67 -6.43 -7.00
CA LYS A 180 12.79 -7.83 -7.45
C LYS A 180 11.46 -8.37 -7.98
N ALA A 181 10.35 -8.00 -7.37
CA ALA A 181 9.01 -8.37 -7.82
C ALA A 181 8.65 -7.73 -9.17
N ALA A 182 8.93 -6.43 -9.36
CA ALA A 182 8.59 -5.70 -10.58
C ALA A 182 9.22 -6.31 -11.83
N GLY A 183 10.51 -6.70 -11.76
CA GLY A 183 11.25 -7.37 -12.83
C GLY A 183 10.88 -8.84 -13.08
N SER A 184 9.86 -9.39 -12.40
CA SER A 184 9.37 -10.75 -12.56
C SER A 184 7.91 -10.76 -13.01
N ASN A 185 7.49 -11.79 -13.75
CA ASN A 185 6.07 -12.05 -14.05
C ASN A 185 5.36 -12.86 -12.94
N ALA A 186 6.06 -13.19 -11.85
CA ALA A 186 5.48 -13.92 -10.72
C ALA A 186 4.35 -13.14 -10.02
N ASN A 187 3.41 -13.90 -9.46
CA ASN A 187 2.34 -13.39 -8.61
C ASN A 187 2.92 -12.77 -7.34
N VAL A 188 2.33 -11.65 -6.91
CA VAL A 188 2.73 -10.95 -5.68
C VAL A 188 1.54 -10.92 -4.74
N ILE A 189 1.77 -11.14 -3.45
CA ILE A 189 0.76 -11.00 -2.39
C ILE A 189 1.23 -9.95 -1.38
N ILE A 190 0.42 -8.90 -1.20
CA ILE A 190 0.74 -7.75 -0.34
C ILE A 190 -0.05 -7.86 0.96
N TYR A 191 0.66 -8.06 2.06
CA TYR A 191 0.11 -8.07 3.40
C TYR A 191 0.24 -6.69 4.04
N GLY A 192 -0.79 -6.26 4.76
CA GLY A 192 -0.72 -5.03 5.56
C GLY A 192 -2.08 -4.57 6.07
N GLU A 193 -2.05 -3.87 7.20
CA GLU A 193 -3.24 -3.24 7.80
C GLU A 193 -3.95 -2.29 6.82
N SER A 194 -5.22 -2.00 7.09
CA SER A 194 -5.97 -1.02 6.29
C SER A 194 -5.29 0.35 6.34
N GLY A 195 -5.23 1.03 5.20
CA GLY A 195 -4.61 2.36 5.08
C GLY A 195 -3.08 2.38 5.01
N THR A 196 -2.39 1.23 4.95
CA THR A 196 -0.91 1.17 4.82
C THR A 196 -0.35 1.54 3.45
N GLY A 197 -1.17 1.49 2.40
CA GLY A 197 -0.80 1.83 1.02
C GLY A 197 -0.77 0.68 0.01
N LYS A 198 -1.43 -0.46 0.28
CA LYS A 198 -1.42 -1.68 -0.56
C LYS A 198 -1.65 -1.43 -2.07
N GLU A 199 -2.62 -0.60 -2.44
CA GLU A 199 -2.87 -0.24 -3.85
C GLU A 199 -1.70 0.55 -4.49
N VAL A 200 -1.12 1.51 -3.76
CA VAL A 200 0.02 2.31 -4.25
C VAL A 200 1.23 1.43 -4.48
N VAL A 201 1.41 0.41 -3.63
CA VAL A 201 2.44 -0.63 -3.79
C VAL A 201 2.17 -1.49 -5.03
N ALA A 202 0.95 -1.98 -5.22
CA ALA A 202 0.57 -2.76 -6.39
C ALA A 202 0.75 -1.99 -7.71
N ARG A 203 0.37 -0.71 -7.73
CA ARG A 203 0.59 0.20 -8.86
C ARG A 203 2.08 0.43 -9.11
N THR A 204 2.87 0.66 -8.07
CA THR A 204 4.34 0.79 -8.18
C THR A 204 4.99 -0.47 -8.77
N ILE A 205 4.54 -1.68 -8.40
CA ILE A 205 5.03 -2.94 -9.00
C ILE A 205 4.70 -2.98 -10.50
N HIS A 206 3.49 -2.56 -10.89
CA HIS A 206 3.08 -2.51 -12.29
C HIS A 206 3.89 -1.49 -13.10
N ASP A 207 3.99 -0.26 -12.62
CA ASP A 207 4.69 0.87 -13.24
C ASP A 207 6.20 0.59 -13.45
N LEU A 208 6.80 -0.23 -12.57
CA LEU A 208 8.20 -0.66 -12.65
C LEU A 208 8.41 -1.97 -13.44
N SER A 209 7.34 -2.59 -13.94
CA SER A 209 7.40 -3.87 -14.66
C SER A 209 7.47 -3.71 -16.18
N HIS A 210 7.80 -4.79 -16.89
CA HIS A 210 7.68 -4.86 -18.35
C HIS A 210 6.26 -4.59 -18.89
N ARG A 211 5.23 -4.58 -18.02
CA ARG A 211 3.83 -4.33 -18.36
C ARG A 211 3.35 -2.90 -18.06
N ALA A 212 4.23 -1.97 -17.66
CA ALA A 212 3.87 -0.60 -17.28
C ALA A 212 3.11 0.22 -18.35
N LYS A 213 3.14 -0.18 -19.63
CA LYS A 213 2.38 0.43 -20.73
C LYS A 213 1.07 -0.31 -21.07
N LYS A 214 0.64 -1.25 -20.22
CA LYS A 214 -0.54 -2.10 -20.39
C LYS A 214 -1.58 -1.76 -19.31
N ASN A 215 -2.76 -2.36 -19.41
CA ASN A 215 -3.84 -2.07 -18.46
C ASN A 215 -3.47 -2.52 -17.04
N PHE A 216 -3.72 -1.64 -16.06
CA PHE A 216 -3.75 -1.96 -14.64
C PHE A 216 -5.21 -1.91 -14.17
N VAL A 217 -5.80 -3.08 -13.94
CA VAL A 217 -7.19 -3.21 -13.49
C VAL A 217 -7.18 -3.45 -11.98
N ALA A 218 -7.75 -2.53 -11.21
CA ALA A 218 -7.84 -2.63 -9.75
C ALA A 218 -9.26 -3.03 -9.33
N VAL A 219 -9.36 -4.07 -8.51
CA VAL A 219 -10.64 -4.65 -8.06
C VAL A 219 -10.59 -4.85 -6.55
N ASN A 220 -11.56 -4.29 -5.83
CA ASN A 220 -11.76 -4.60 -4.41
C ASN A 220 -12.73 -5.79 -4.30
N CYS A 221 -12.23 -6.93 -3.83
CA CYS A 221 -13.00 -8.18 -3.77
C CYS A 221 -14.14 -8.12 -2.74
N GLY A 222 -13.95 -7.40 -1.64
CA GLY A 222 -14.96 -7.24 -0.59
C GLY A 222 -16.09 -6.26 -0.95
N ALA A 223 -15.91 -5.42 -1.97
CA ALA A 223 -16.91 -4.46 -2.43
C ALA A 223 -17.93 -5.04 -3.43
N ILE A 224 -17.69 -6.24 -3.97
CA ILE A 224 -18.53 -6.85 -5.00
C ILE A 224 -19.50 -7.86 -4.37
N PRO A 225 -20.82 -7.73 -4.58
CA PRO A 225 -21.78 -8.73 -4.11
C PRO A 225 -21.46 -10.12 -4.69
N GLU A 226 -21.51 -11.16 -3.86
CA GLU A 226 -21.12 -12.53 -4.26
C GLU A 226 -21.89 -13.02 -5.51
N THR A 227 -23.16 -12.64 -5.62
CA THR A 227 -24.03 -12.97 -6.77
C THR A 227 -23.59 -12.34 -8.11
N LEU A 228 -22.79 -11.27 -8.07
CA LEU A 228 -22.27 -10.56 -9.24
C LEU A 228 -20.77 -10.81 -9.47
N ALA A 229 -20.04 -11.29 -8.46
CA ALA A 229 -18.60 -11.51 -8.51
C ALA A 229 -18.17 -12.36 -9.71
N GLU A 230 -18.90 -13.44 -10.02
CA GLU A 230 -18.58 -14.27 -11.18
C GLU A 230 -18.70 -13.50 -12.51
N SER A 231 -19.81 -12.79 -12.71
CA SER A 231 -20.08 -12.03 -13.94
C SER A 231 -19.16 -10.82 -14.13
N GLU A 232 -18.72 -10.17 -13.06
CA GLU A 232 -17.81 -9.02 -13.15
C GLU A 232 -16.34 -9.47 -13.37
N PHE A 233 -15.90 -10.58 -12.78
CA PHE A 233 -14.55 -11.11 -13.01
C PHE A 233 -14.38 -11.80 -14.37
N PHE A 234 -15.33 -12.65 -14.77
CA PHE A 234 -15.22 -13.52 -15.95
C PHE A 234 -16.10 -13.07 -17.13
N GLY A 235 -16.90 -12.01 -16.98
CA GLY A 235 -17.82 -11.57 -18.02
C GLY A 235 -18.97 -12.55 -18.25
N TYR A 236 -19.87 -12.20 -19.18
CA TYR A 236 -21.00 -13.03 -19.55
C TYR A 236 -21.41 -12.85 -21.02
N ARG A 237 -22.05 -13.89 -21.57
CA ARG A 237 -22.70 -13.86 -22.89
C ARG A 237 -24.17 -13.45 -22.78
N LYS A 238 -24.70 -12.87 -23.85
CA LYS A 238 -26.13 -12.58 -23.99
C LYS A 238 -26.96 -13.83 -23.70
N GLY A 239 -27.98 -13.69 -22.84
CA GLY A 239 -28.84 -14.79 -22.41
C GLY A 239 -28.29 -15.66 -21.28
N ALA A 240 -27.13 -15.35 -20.69
CA ALA A 240 -26.59 -16.09 -19.54
C ALA A 240 -27.51 -16.07 -18.29
N PHE A 241 -28.27 -14.98 -18.10
CA PHE A 241 -29.26 -14.82 -17.03
C PHE A 241 -30.34 -13.79 -17.44
N THR A 242 -31.42 -13.70 -16.67
CA THR A 242 -32.50 -12.72 -16.87
C THR A 242 -31.97 -11.29 -16.73
N GLY A 243 -31.87 -10.56 -17.85
CA GLY A 243 -31.28 -9.22 -17.92
C GLY A 243 -29.96 -9.13 -18.71
N ALA A 244 -29.35 -10.27 -19.07
CA ALA A 244 -28.17 -10.32 -19.93
C ALA A 244 -28.52 -10.01 -21.40
N GLY A 245 -28.88 -8.75 -21.70
CA GLY A 245 -29.31 -8.31 -23.04
C GLY A 245 -28.19 -8.21 -24.09
N THR A 246 -26.95 -8.05 -23.64
CA THR A 246 -25.72 -7.99 -24.44
C THR A 246 -24.64 -8.87 -23.80
N ASP A 247 -23.58 -9.15 -24.57
CA ASP A 247 -22.33 -9.63 -24.00
C ASP A 247 -21.66 -8.54 -23.15
N ARG A 248 -20.87 -8.94 -22.15
CA ARG A 248 -20.02 -8.02 -21.36
C ARG A 248 -18.73 -8.72 -20.94
N GLU A 249 -17.63 -8.00 -21.07
CA GLU A 249 -16.28 -8.46 -20.71
C GLU A 249 -15.99 -8.28 -19.21
N GLY A 250 -15.28 -9.25 -18.63
CA GLY A 250 -14.91 -9.24 -17.22
C GLY A 250 -13.58 -8.54 -16.94
N TYR A 251 -13.23 -8.35 -15.67
CA TYR A 251 -11.94 -7.79 -15.27
C TYR A 251 -10.74 -8.56 -15.82
N LEU A 252 -10.87 -9.87 -16.02
CA LEU A 252 -9.82 -10.70 -16.62
C LEU A 252 -9.60 -10.46 -18.12
N ASP A 253 -10.65 -10.09 -18.86
CA ASP A 253 -10.53 -9.66 -20.25
C ASP A 253 -9.88 -8.26 -20.30
N GLN A 254 -10.35 -7.35 -19.45
CA GLN A 254 -9.85 -5.97 -19.38
C GLN A 254 -8.36 -5.90 -18.97
N ALA A 255 -7.88 -6.88 -18.21
CA ALA A 255 -6.50 -6.99 -17.75
C ALA A 255 -5.58 -7.79 -18.68
N ASP A 256 -6.05 -8.24 -19.85
CA ASP A 256 -5.27 -9.07 -20.77
C ASP A 256 -3.99 -8.35 -21.27
N GLY A 257 -2.89 -9.09 -21.29
CA GLY A 257 -1.52 -8.57 -21.48
C GLY A 257 -1.03 -7.60 -20.38
N GLY A 258 -1.85 -7.33 -19.36
CA GLY A 258 -1.64 -6.30 -18.34
C GLY A 258 -1.47 -6.87 -16.93
N THR A 259 -2.06 -6.19 -15.94
CA THR A 259 -2.00 -6.57 -14.52
C THR A 259 -3.36 -6.42 -13.86
N LEU A 260 -3.80 -7.44 -13.13
CA LEU A 260 -5.00 -7.44 -12.32
C LEU A 260 -4.60 -7.37 -10.84
N PHE A 261 -5.01 -6.29 -10.18
CA PHE A 261 -4.84 -6.08 -8.74
C PHE A 261 -6.13 -6.45 -8.00
N LEU A 262 -6.01 -7.33 -7.01
CA LEU A 262 -7.10 -7.88 -6.21
C LEU A 262 -6.93 -7.45 -4.74
N ASP A 263 -7.56 -6.35 -4.34
CA ASP A 263 -7.57 -5.91 -2.94
C ASP A 263 -8.58 -6.72 -2.10
N GLU A 264 -8.21 -6.92 -0.85
CA GLU A 264 -8.83 -7.86 0.11
C GLU A 264 -9.20 -9.23 -0.51
N ILE A 265 -8.22 -9.86 -1.16
CA ILE A 265 -8.32 -11.20 -1.76
C ILE A 265 -8.69 -12.30 -0.73
N GLY A 266 -8.59 -12.01 0.58
CA GLY A 266 -9.04 -12.90 1.65
C GLY A 266 -10.58 -12.98 1.82
N GLU A 267 -11.37 -12.18 1.09
CA GLU A 267 -12.84 -12.20 1.14
C GLU A 267 -13.49 -13.07 0.05
N ILE A 268 -12.74 -13.52 -0.98
CA ILE A 268 -13.34 -14.24 -2.11
C ILE A 268 -13.90 -15.60 -1.72
N SER A 269 -15.07 -15.95 -2.26
CA SER A 269 -15.71 -17.24 -1.98
C SER A 269 -14.94 -18.42 -2.58
N LEU A 270 -15.12 -19.61 -2.00
CA LEU A 270 -14.46 -20.84 -2.46
C LEU A 270 -14.72 -21.16 -3.94
N ALA A 271 -15.88 -20.77 -4.48
CA ALA A 271 -16.22 -20.94 -5.88
C ALA A 271 -15.36 -20.03 -6.79
N MET A 272 -15.14 -18.78 -6.38
CA MET A 272 -14.26 -17.84 -7.08
C MET A 272 -12.80 -18.30 -7.03
N GLN A 273 -12.33 -18.83 -5.90
CA GLN A 273 -10.97 -19.39 -5.76
C GLN A 273 -10.69 -20.49 -6.78
N VAL A 274 -11.64 -21.42 -7.00
CA VAL A 274 -11.49 -22.49 -8.01
C VAL A 274 -11.37 -21.93 -9.42
N LYS A 275 -12.17 -20.92 -9.78
CA LYS A 275 -12.15 -20.32 -11.13
C LYS A 275 -10.90 -19.46 -11.35
N LEU A 276 -10.48 -18.70 -10.36
CA LEU A 276 -9.22 -17.93 -10.40
C LEU A 276 -7.98 -18.84 -10.40
N LEU A 277 -8.00 -19.96 -9.69
CA LEU A 277 -6.92 -20.96 -9.73
C LEU A 277 -6.67 -21.46 -11.16
N ARG A 278 -7.72 -21.78 -11.91
CA ARG A 278 -7.59 -22.20 -13.33
C ARG A 278 -6.93 -21.12 -14.19
N VAL A 279 -7.21 -19.84 -13.93
CA VAL A 279 -6.54 -18.73 -14.64
C VAL A 279 -5.07 -18.64 -14.23
N LEU A 280 -4.79 -18.68 -12.93
CA LEU A 280 -3.43 -18.68 -12.37
C LEU A 280 -2.56 -19.85 -12.87
N GLU A 281 -3.17 -20.97 -13.26
CA GLU A 281 -2.50 -22.15 -13.85
C GLU A 281 -2.32 -22.07 -15.37
N GLY A 282 -2.90 -21.07 -16.06
CA GLY A 282 -2.90 -20.98 -17.53
C GLY A 282 -3.95 -21.85 -18.23
N ASN A 283 -4.85 -22.47 -17.46
CA ASN A 283 -5.99 -23.24 -17.98
C ASN A 283 -7.10 -22.33 -18.55
N GLY A 284 -7.09 -21.04 -18.19
CA GLY A 284 -8.08 -20.06 -18.65
C GLY A 284 -9.42 -20.14 -17.93
N PHE A 285 -10.40 -19.40 -18.43
CA PHE A 285 -11.76 -19.32 -17.88
C PHE A 285 -12.82 -19.36 -19.00
N CYS A 286 -14.08 -19.58 -18.65
CA CYS A 286 -15.21 -19.41 -19.57
C CYS A 286 -16.13 -18.30 -19.04
N PRO A 287 -16.53 -17.31 -19.85
CA PRO A 287 -17.57 -16.35 -19.45
C PRO A 287 -18.88 -17.04 -19.07
N VAL A 288 -19.68 -16.42 -18.20
CA VAL A 288 -20.97 -17.00 -17.77
C VAL A 288 -21.88 -17.18 -18.98
N GLY A 289 -22.48 -18.37 -19.12
CA GLY A 289 -23.27 -18.77 -20.28
C GLY A 289 -22.46 -19.20 -21.52
N SER A 290 -21.12 -19.14 -21.48
CA SER A 290 -20.25 -19.57 -22.58
C SER A 290 -19.70 -20.98 -22.39
N ARG A 291 -19.39 -21.66 -23.51
CA ARG A 291 -18.54 -22.86 -23.55
C ARG A 291 -17.13 -22.59 -24.10
N GLU A 292 -16.91 -21.40 -24.65
CA GLU A 292 -15.63 -20.94 -25.18
C GLU A 292 -14.67 -20.61 -24.03
N THR A 293 -13.48 -21.21 -24.02
CA THR A 293 -12.44 -20.93 -23.03
C THR A 293 -11.54 -19.79 -23.50
N ARG A 294 -11.47 -18.71 -22.72
CA ARG A 294 -10.54 -17.58 -22.88
C ARG A 294 -9.29 -17.81 -22.04
N LYS A 295 -8.12 -17.46 -22.57
CA LYS A 295 -6.81 -17.59 -21.92
C LYS A 295 -6.07 -16.25 -21.96
N PRO A 296 -6.42 -15.29 -21.09
CA PRO A 296 -5.73 -14.02 -21.05
C PRO A 296 -4.35 -14.19 -20.40
N ASP A 297 -3.38 -13.40 -20.85
CA ASP A 297 -2.07 -13.29 -20.22
C ASP A 297 -2.10 -12.19 -19.15
N VAL A 298 -2.52 -12.54 -17.92
CA VAL A 298 -2.70 -11.58 -16.82
C VAL A 298 -1.67 -11.82 -15.72
N ARG A 299 -0.90 -10.79 -15.35
CA ARG A 299 -0.14 -10.78 -14.11
C ARG A 299 -1.07 -10.47 -12.94
N ILE A 300 -1.08 -11.29 -11.88
CA ILE A 300 -1.95 -11.07 -10.72
C ILE A 300 -1.14 -10.53 -9.52
N ILE A 301 -1.66 -9.48 -8.89
CA ILE A 301 -1.18 -8.95 -7.62
C ILE A 301 -2.35 -9.00 -6.63
N GLY A 302 -2.23 -9.81 -5.57
CA GLY A 302 -3.19 -9.83 -4.48
C GLY A 302 -2.80 -8.87 -3.35
N ALA A 303 -3.77 -8.42 -2.58
CA ALA A 303 -3.56 -7.73 -1.32
C ALA A 303 -4.56 -8.20 -0.26
N THR A 304 -4.16 -8.25 1.01
CA THR A 304 -5.09 -8.43 2.13
C THR A 304 -4.53 -7.93 3.46
N SER A 305 -5.43 -7.65 4.41
CA SER A 305 -5.13 -7.41 5.81
C SER A 305 -5.20 -8.67 6.70
N ARG A 306 -5.69 -9.81 6.20
CA ARG A 306 -5.86 -11.06 6.97
C ARG A 306 -4.68 -12.03 6.84
N ASP A 307 -4.49 -12.85 7.88
CA ASP A 307 -3.61 -14.02 7.83
C ASP A 307 -4.20 -15.10 6.90
N MET A 308 -3.58 -15.29 5.74
CA MET A 308 -4.01 -16.29 4.76
C MET A 308 -3.73 -17.74 5.22
N GLU A 309 -2.70 -17.98 6.04
CA GLU A 309 -2.44 -19.32 6.59
C GLU A 309 -3.49 -19.69 7.64
N GLN A 310 -3.97 -18.72 8.42
CA GLN A 310 -5.15 -18.90 9.27
C GLN A 310 -6.40 -19.20 8.45
N LEU A 311 -6.70 -18.42 7.41
CA LEU A 311 -7.86 -18.67 6.55
C LEU A 311 -7.80 -20.03 5.83
N VAL A 312 -6.59 -20.55 5.54
CA VAL A 312 -6.37 -21.91 5.04
C VAL A 312 -6.67 -22.97 6.11
N ARG A 313 -6.26 -22.75 7.37
CA ARG A 313 -6.58 -23.64 8.50
C ARG A 313 -8.08 -23.69 8.81
N GLU A 314 -8.77 -22.56 8.66
CA GLU A 314 -10.22 -22.42 8.80
C GLU A 314 -11.02 -22.96 7.60
N GLY A 315 -10.35 -23.39 6.52
CA GLY A 315 -11.01 -23.88 5.30
C GLY A 315 -11.69 -22.80 4.46
N ARG A 316 -11.48 -21.51 4.79
CA ARG A 316 -12.02 -20.35 4.03
C ARG A 316 -11.21 -20.08 2.76
N ILE A 317 -9.92 -20.38 2.77
CA ILE A 317 -9.04 -20.36 1.59
C ILE A 317 -8.58 -21.79 1.28
N ARG A 318 -8.62 -22.18 0.01
CA ARG A 318 -8.07 -23.48 -0.42
C ARG A 318 -6.55 -23.47 -0.44
N ARG A 319 -5.92 -24.58 -0.06
CA ARG A 319 -4.45 -24.74 -0.05
C ARG A 319 -3.82 -24.57 -1.44
N ASP A 320 -4.45 -25.13 -2.47
CA ASP A 320 -3.99 -25.03 -3.87
C ASP A 320 -3.97 -23.58 -4.37
N PHE A 321 -5.05 -22.84 -4.12
CA PHE A 321 -5.13 -21.41 -4.40
C PHE A 321 -4.08 -20.60 -3.62
N PHE A 322 -3.91 -20.88 -2.31
CA PHE A 322 -2.91 -20.23 -1.47
C PHE A 322 -1.49 -20.37 -2.04
N TYR A 323 -1.02 -21.59 -2.31
CA TYR A 323 0.34 -21.79 -2.85
C TYR A 323 0.54 -21.18 -4.24
N ARG A 324 -0.52 -21.02 -5.04
CA ARG A 324 -0.41 -20.43 -6.39
C ARG A 324 -0.39 -18.90 -6.39
N ILE A 325 -1.02 -18.25 -5.42
CA ILE A 325 -0.98 -16.79 -5.26
C ILE A 325 0.22 -16.33 -4.41
N HIS A 326 0.61 -17.12 -3.40
CA HIS A 326 1.68 -16.81 -2.44
C HIS A 326 3.09 -17.12 -2.98
N VAL A 327 3.45 -16.51 -4.12
CA VAL A 327 4.76 -16.71 -4.76
C VAL A 327 5.78 -15.67 -4.26
N ILE A 328 5.44 -14.38 -4.27
CA ILE A 328 6.26 -13.31 -3.69
C ILE A 328 5.44 -12.58 -2.61
N PRO A 329 5.65 -12.87 -1.32
CA PRO A 329 5.03 -12.12 -0.23
C PRO A 329 5.74 -10.79 0.03
N VAL A 330 4.95 -9.73 0.22
CA VAL A 330 5.40 -8.38 0.59
C VAL A 330 4.66 -7.97 1.86
N GLN A 331 5.37 -7.78 2.97
CA GLN A 331 4.80 -7.27 4.22
C GLN A 331 4.96 -5.75 4.30
N LEU A 332 3.86 -5.00 4.37
CA LEU A 332 3.90 -3.57 4.62
C LEU A 332 3.86 -3.27 6.13
N PRO A 333 4.79 -2.45 6.66
CA PRO A 333 4.76 -2.03 8.05
C PRO A 333 3.60 -1.04 8.28
N PRO A 334 2.89 -1.16 9.43
CA PRO A 334 1.97 -0.12 9.88
C PRO A 334 2.75 1.15 10.21
N LEU A 335 2.09 2.31 10.15
CA LEU A 335 2.72 3.63 10.28
C LEU A 335 3.41 3.82 11.64
N ARG A 336 2.90 3.17 12.69
CA ARG A 336 3.52 3.13 14.04
C ARG A 336 4.90 2.47 14.09
N ASP A 337 5.23 1.60 13.13
CA ASP A 337 6.52 0.88 13.03
C ASP A 337 7.50 1.55 12.04
N ARG A 338 7.13 2.71 11.48
CA ARG A 338 7.94 3.52 10.55
C ARG A 338 7.72 5.02 10.76
N LYS A 339 7.80 5.45 12.03
CA LYS A 339 7.52 6.84 12.41
C LYS A 339 8.47 7.86 11.78
N GLU A 340 9.67 7.43 11.36
CA GLU A 340 10.62 8.29 10.64
C GLU A 340 10.03 8.80 9.30
N ASP A 341 9.08 8.06 8.71
CA ASP A 341 8.42 8.44 7.47
C ASP A 341 7.34 9.53 7.66
N LEU A 342 6.92 9.82 8.90
CA LEU A 342 5.80 10.75 9.18
C LEU A 342 6.05 12.14 8.60
N ARG A 343 7.27 12.67 8.71
CA ARG A 343 7.63 14.00 8.20
C ARG A 343 7.56 14.03 6.67
N ALA A 344 8.21 13.08 6.01
CA ALA A 344 8.17 12.94 4.54
C ALA A 344 6.75 12.73 3.98
N LEU A 345 5.92 11.93 4.67
CA LEU A 345 4.51 11.71 4.31
C LEU A 345 3.67 12.98 4.50
N THR A 346 3.89 13.69 5.59
CA THR A 346 3.19 14.94 5.91
C THR A 346 3.52 16.02 4.89
N ASP A 347 4.80 16.24 4.60
CA ASP A 347 5.26 17.15 3.54
C ASP A 347 4.63 16.76 2.19
N HIS A 348 4.59 15.47 1.85
CA HIS A 348 3.95 15.01 0.61
C HIS A 348 2.46 15.37 0.56
N PHE A 349 1.71 15.20 1.65
CA PHE A 349 0.29 15.56 1.70
C PHE A 349 0.05 17.08 1.69
N ILE A 350 0.87 17.87 2.36
CA ILE A 350 0.79 19.35 2.30
C ILE A 350 1.00 19.83 0.86
N ASN A 351 2.06 19.36 0.20
CA ASN A 351 2.32 19.70 -1.21
C ASN A 351 1.22 19.20 -2.16
N LYS A 352 0.50 18.13 -1.82
CA LYS A 352 -0.61 17.57 -2.62
C LYS A 352 -1.91 18.36 -2.47
N PHE A 353 -2.22 18.85 -1.27
CA PHE A 353 -3.48 19.55 -0.98
C PHE A 353 -3.36 21.08 -1.06
N SER A 354 -2.16 21.62 -0.98
CA SER A 354 -1.89 23.06 -1.01
C SER A 354 -0.72 23.40 -1.95
N PRO A 355 -0.87 23.19 -3.28
CA PRO A 355 0.20 23.43 -4.25
C PRO A 355 0.66 24.90 -4.29
N ASP A 356 -0.23 25.84 -3.98
CA ASP A 356 0.06 27.28 -3.94
C ASP A 356 0.76 27.72 -2.63
N HIS A 357 0.86 26.83 -1.64
CA HIS A 357 1.46 27.11 -0.33
C HIS A 357 2.57 26.10 0.03
N GLN A 358 3.51 25.87 -0.89
CA GLN A 358 4.68 24.99 -0.71
C GLN A 358 5.59 25.31 0.50
N GLU A 359 5.41 26.47 1.13
CA GLU A 359 6.21 26.95 2.28
C GLU A 359 5.53 26.69 3.64
N LEU A 360 4.35 26.04 3.69
CA LEU A 360 3.68 25.63 4.93
C LEU A 360 4.43 24.48 5.63
N SER A 361 5.48 24.81 6.37
CA SER A 361 6.04 23.91 7.38
C SER A 361 5.15 23.90 8.63
N LEU A 362 4.83 22.70 9.13
CA LEU A 362 4.23 22.56 10.45
C LEU A 362 5.23 22.94 11.55
N SER A 363 4.72 23.31 12.73
CA SER A 363 5.56 23.53 13.92
C SER A 363 6.07 22.19 14.48
N GLU A 364 7.21 22.22 15.17
CA GLU A 364 7.75 21.03 15.84
C GLU A 364 6.80 20.45 16.90
N GLU A 365 5.98 21.28 17.54
CA GLU A 365 4.92 20.81 18.46
C GLU A 365 3.89 19.92 17.74
N ILE A 366 3.49 20.31 16.52
CA ILE A 366 2.59 19.49 15.70
C ILE A 366 3.27 18.17 15.32
N TYR A 367 4.54 18.20 14.91
CA TYR A 367 5.28 16.97 14.60
C TYR A 367 5.42 16.04 15.81
N GLN A 368 5.73 16.55 17.01
CA GLN A 368 5.75 15.75 18.24
C GLN A 368 4.40 15.09 18.52
N ARG A 369 3.28 15.80 18.31
CA ARG A 369 1.92 15.25 18.45
C ARG A 369 1.62 14.17 17.40
N LEU A 370 2.07 14.35 16.15
CA LEU A 370 1.96 13.34 15.09
C LEU A 370 2.81 12.08 15.41
N GLU A 371 4.01 12.25 15.95
CA GLU A 371 4.93 11.16 16.32
C GLU A 371 4.43 10.36 17.53
N GLN A 372 3.73 10.98 18.48
CA GLN A 372 3.17 10.31 19.67
C GLN A 372 1.92 9.47 19.36
N TYR A 373 1.13 9.83 18.34
CA TYR A 373 -0.13 9.16 18.01
C TYR A 373 0.09 7.72 17.43
N PRO A 374 -0.78 6.74 17.74
CA PRO A 374 -0.58 5.34 17.33
C PRO A 374 -0.99 4.99 15.88
N TRP A 375 -1.64 5.90 15.14
CA TRP A 375 -2.03 5.73 13.73
C TRP A 375 -2.80 4.43 13.38
N PRO A 376 -3.92 4.13 14.05
CA PRO A 376 -4.76 2.95 13.78
C PRO A 376 -5.27 2.87 12.33
N GLY A 377 -5.53 4.00 11.66
CA GLY A 377 -5.89 4.06 10.24
C GLY A 377 -4.70 4.29 9.30
N ASN A 378 -3.47 4.18 9.81
CA ASN A 378 -2.22 4.25 9.07
C ASN A 378 -2.11 5.53 8.20
N VAL A 379 -1.58 5.42 6.98
CA VAL A 379 -1.33 6.55 6.07
C VAL A 379 -2.64 7.20 5.60
N ARG A 380 -3.75 6.45 5.53
CA ARG A 380 -5.08 6.99 5.20
C ARG A 380 -5.61 7.93 6.29
N GLU A 381 -5.39 7.60 7.56
CA GLU A 381 -5.74 8.49 8.67
C GLU A 381 -4.85 9.74 8.69
N LEU A 382 -3.53 9.58 8.49
CA LEU A 382 -2.61 10.71 8.35
C LEU A 382 -3.04 11.67 7.24
N GLN A 383 -3.35 11.15 6.05
CA GLN A 383 -3.86 11.95 4.93
C GLN A 383 -5.10 12.78 5.34
N ASN A 384 -6.06 12.14 6.01
CA ASN A 384 -7.30 12.80 6.45
C ASN A 384 -7.05 13.86 7.53
N VAL A 385 -6.13 13.61 8.48
CA VAL A 385 -5.74 14.56 9.54
C VAL A 385 -5.06 15.79 8.93
N ILE A 386 -4.10 15.60 8.02
CA ILE A 386 -3.41 16.71 7.34
C ILE A 386 -4.37 17.51 6.45
N GLN A 387 -5.24 16.84 5.68
CA GLN A 387 -6.25 17.53 4.88
C GLN A 387 -7.20 18.36 5.74
N ARG A 388 -7.64 17.82 6.90
CA ARG A 388 -8.48 18.55 7.86
C ARG A 388 -7.74 19.73 8.48
N TYR A 389 -6.48 19.55 8.88
CA TYR A 389 -5.65 20.61 9.44
C TYR A 389 -5.50 21.79 8.46
N LEU A 390 -5.22 21.52 7.18
CA LEU A 390 -5.14 22.55 6.14
C LEU A 390 -6.48 23.25 5.86
N THR A 391 -7.61 22.62 6.20
CA THR A 391 -8.97 23.17 5.98
C THR A 391 -9.47 24.00 7.18
N LEU A 392 -9.15 23.56 8.40
CA LEU A 392 -9.72 24.10 9.65
C LEU A 392 -8.70 24.85 10.53
N GLY A 393 -7.40 24.72 10.26
CA GLY A 393 -6.31 25.23 11.11
C GLY A 393 -6.03 24.41 12.37
N GLU A 394 -6.87 23.42 12.70
CA GLU A 394 -6.78 22.63 13.93
C GLU A 394 -6.37 21.17 13.71
N LEU A 395 -5.44 20.69 14.54
CA LEU A 395 -4.95 19.31 14.51
C LEU A 395 -5.84 18.39 15.35
N VAL A 396 -6.86 17.82 14.70
CA VAL A 396 -7.86 16.93 15.34
C VAL A 396 -7.60 15.48 14.98
N PHE A 397 -7.13 14.70 15.96
CA PHE A 397 -7.07 13.23 15.88
C PHE A 397 -8.43 12.58 16.12
N THR A 398 -8.71 11.48 15.44
CA THR A 398 -9.87 10.62 15.71
C THR A 398 -9.63 9.83 17.01
N PRO A 399 -10.44 9.96 18.07
CA PRO A 399 -10.12 9.31 19.34
C PRO A 399 -10.35 7.79 19.28
N THR A 400 -9.27 7.01 19.20
CA THR A 400 -9.30 5.59 19.60
C THR A 400 -9.15 5.46 21.11
N GLY A 401 -10.28 5.46 21.82
CA GLY A 401 -10.32 5.12 23.24
C GLY A 401 -10.27 3.60 23.47
N PRO A 402 -9.54 3.10 24.48
CA PRO A 402 -9.64 1.71 24.92
C PRO A 402 -10.94 1.52 25.72
N GLY A 403 -12.03 1.15 25.04
CA GLY A 403 -13.35 1.05 25.70
C GLY A 403 -14.52 0.44 24.91
N SER A 404 -14.34 0.00 23.66
CA SER A 404 -15.41 -0.69 22.92
C SER A 404 -15.30 -2.22 23.07
N PRO A 405 -16.41 -2.94 23.37
CA PRO A 405 -16.42 -4.40 23.34
C PRO A 405 -16.14 -4.92 21.94
N GLY A 406 -15.21 -5.86 21.82
CA GLY A 406 -14.93 -6.52 20.55
C GLY A 406 -16.03 -7.49 20.12
N ASN A 407 -16.08 -7.76 18.81
CA ASN A 407 -16.80 -8.85 18.15
C ASN A 407 -18.34 -8.79 18.19
N GLY A 408 -18.89 -7.96 17.30
CA GLY A 408 -20.19 -8.20 16.65
C GLY A 408 -20.02 -8.05 15.13
N PRO A 409 -20.68 -8.86 14.28
CA PRO A 409 -20.50 -8.80 12.83
C PRO A 409 -21.09 -7.51 12.24
N GLU A 410 -20.38 -6.93 11.28
CA GLU A 410 -20.84 -5.80 10.49
C GLU A 410 -22.08 -6.20 9.66
N PRO A 411 -23.16 -5.39 9.64
CA PRO A 411 -24.43 -5.80 9.02
C PRO A 411 -24.33 -5.85 7.49
N PRO A 412 -25.01 -6.82 6.82
CA PRO A 412 -24.86 -7.04 5.39
C PRO A 412 -25.52 -5.92 4.55
N ILE A 413 -24.83 -5.51 3.50
CA ILE A 413 -25.35 -4.59 2.48
C ILE A 413 -26.40 -5.34 1.63
N ALA A 414 -27.65 -4.87 1.66
CA ALA A 414 -28.75 -5.48 0.91
C ALA A 414 -28.73 -5.12 -0.58
N PRO A 415 -29.07 -6.05 -1.50
CA PRO A 415 -29.17 -5.78 -2.94
C PRO A 415 -30.45 -5.03 -3.32
N PRO A 416 -30.52 -4.39 -4.49
CA PRO A 416 -31.67 -3.59 -4.91
C PRO A 416 -32.86 -4.48 -5.30
N HIS A 417 -33.96 -4.40 -4.55
CA HIS A 417 -35.22 -5.02 -4.94
C HIS A 417 -36.02 -4.13 -5.90
N ASN A 418 -36.31 -4.67 -7.08
CA ASN A 418 -37.28 -4.13 -8.02
C ASN A 418 -38.49 -5.07 -8.07
N SER A 419 -39.68 -4.60 -7.65
CA SER A 419 -41.01 -5.17 -7.96
C SER A 419 -42.14 -4.36 -7.31
N LEU A 420 -43.20 -4.09 -8.08
CA LEU A 420 -44.49 -3.50 -7.65
C LEU A 420 -45.51 -4.65 -7.34
N PRO A 421 -46.82 -4.39 -7.17
CA PRO A 421 -47.46 -3.86 -5.95
C PRO A 421 -48.61 -4.77 -5.43
N GLY A 422 -49.12 -4.54 -4.20
CA GLY A 422 -50.23 -5.37 -3.69
C GLY A 422 -51.05 -4.79 -2.51
N ALA A 423 -52.27 -4.33 -2.83
CA ALA A 423 -53.50 -4.35 -2.01
C ALA A 423 -53.49 -4.02 -0.50
N ALA A 424 -53.95 -2.80 -0.19
CA ALA A 424 -55.19 -2.48 0.54
C ALA A 424 -55.41 -2.86 2.04
N VAL A 425 -56.42 -2.18 2.62
CA VAL A 425 -56.98 -2.25 3.98
C VAL A 425 -56.09 -1.60 5.07
N GLY A 426 -56.50 -0.55 5.80
CA GLY A 426 -57.71 0.27 5.73
C GLY A 426 -58.45 0.37 7.08
N GLN A 427 -58.99 1.56 7.36
CA GLN A 427 -59.84 1.93 8.51
C GLN A 427 -59.07 2.15 9.84
N SER A 428 -59.03 3.36 10.41
CA SER A 428 -60.07 4.11 11.18
C SER A 428 -59.98 3.80 12.70
N SER A 429 -60.27 4.69 13.67
CA SER A 429 -60.67 6.11 13.62
C SER A 429 -60.72 6.73 15.04
N LEU A 430 -60.62 8.07 15.10
CA LEU A 430 -61.33 9.01 16.04
C LEU A 430 -60.87 9.32 17.49
N ASN A 431 -61.09 10.61 17.84
CA ASN A 431 -61.25 11.33 19.14
C ASN A 431 -59.97 11.67 19.98
N ILE A 432 -59.48 12.92 20.16
CA ILE A 432 -60.08 14.25 20.55
C ILE A 432 -60.77 14.17 21.95
N PRO A 433 -60.61 15.08 22.96
CA PRO A 433 -60.14 16.50 23.03
C PRO A 433 -58.95 16.75 24.03
N GLU A 434 -58.56 17.94 24.55
CA GLU A 434 -58.38 19.35 24.06
C GLU A 434 -57.87 20.31 25.22
N ALA A 435 -57.49 21.57 24.91
CA ALA A 435 -57.41 22.79 25.77
C ALA A 435 -56.24 23.11 26.77
N MET A 436 -55.55 24.25 26.49
CA MET A 436 -55.08 25.38 27.35
C MET A 436 -54.33 25.12 28.70
N ALA A 437 -53.04 25.46 28.91
CA ALA A 437 -52.32 26.78 28.96
C ALA A 437 -52.48 27.60 30.28
N PRO A 438 -51.53 28.47 30.74
CA PRO A 438 -50.06 28.58 30.59
C PRO A 438 -49.37 28.80 32.00
N PRO A 439 -48.30 29.62 32.20
CA PRO A 439 -46.89 29.52 31.78
C PRO A 439 -45.87 29.34 32.95
N ALA A 440 -44.57 29.32 32.61
CA ALA A 440 -43.41 29.69 33.44
C ALA A 440 -42.98 28.78 34.62
N SER A 441 -41.96 27.95 34.39
CA SER A 441 -40.71 27.93 35.18
C SER A 441 -39.71 26.94 34.56
N SER A 442 -38.43 27.30 34.53
CA SER A 442 -37.36 26.37 34.18
C SER A 442 -37.04 25.47 35.37
N PRO A 443 -36.88 24.15 35.21
CA PRO A 443 -36.14 23.34 36.15
C PRO A 443 -34.86 22.77 35.54
N GLU A 444 -33.85 22.66 36.39
CA GLU A 444 -32.57 22.02 36.11
C GLU A 444 -32.74 20.59 35.59
N ILE A 445 -31.93 20.19 34.60
CA ILE A 445 -31.84 18.77 34.20
C ILE A 445 -31.05 18.04 35.28
N ALA A 446 -31.77 17.53 36.27
CA ALA A 446 -31.25 16.54 37.20
C ALA A 446 -30.73 15.31 36.43
N SER A 447 -29.61 14.76 36.87
CA SER A 447 -28.96 13.60 36.26
C SER A 447 -29.79 12.32 36.43
N VAL A 448 -30.72 12.06 35.49
CA VAL A 448 -31.49 10.82 35.48
C VAL A 448 -30.59 9.67 35.02
N ASN A 449 -30.13 8.87 36.00
CA ASN A 449 -29.38 7.64 35.78
C ASN A 449 -30.32 6.51 35.30
N THR A 450 -30.94 6.70 34.13
CA THR A 450 -31.87 5.72 33.53
C THR A 450 -31.10 4.68 32.72
N ASN A 451 -31.30 3.40 33.05
CA ASN A 451 -30.79 2.29 32.27
C ASN A 451 -31.30 2.38 30.81
N PRO A 452 -30.42 2.51 29.79
CA PRO A 452 -30.84 2.76 28.41
C PRO A 452 -31.67 1.61 27.82
N VAL A 453 -31.54 0.39 28.36
CA VAL A 453 -32.34 -0.78 27.95
C VAL A 453 -33.80 -0.68 28.39
N ALA A 454 -34.09 0.06 29.48
CA ALA A 454 -35.46 0.30 29.94
C ALA A 454 -36.21 1.28 29.02
N LEU A 455 -35.52 2.33 28.54
CA LEU A 455 -36.07 3.30 27.59
C LEU A 455 -36.49 2.63 26.27
N LEU A 456 -35.68 1.69 25.76
CA LEU A 456 -36.00 0.94 24.54
C LEU A 456 -37.34 0.18 24.62
N ARG A 457 -37.76 -0.30 25.80
CA ARG A 457 -39.05 -1.00 25.94
C ARG A 457 -40.24 -0.05 25.86
N ASN A 458 -40.13 1.14 26.43
CA ASN A 458 -41.21 2.13 26.45
C ASN A 458 -41.46 2.79 25.09
N HIS A 459 -40.44 2.84 24.23
CA HIS A 459 -40.52 3.44 22.89
C HIS A 459 -40.64 2.41 21.76
N GLY A 460 -41.08 1.17 22.02
CA GLY A 460 -41.31 0.17 20.97
C GLY A 460 -40.04 -0.34 20.26
N GLY A 461 -38.90 -0.33 20.95
CA GLY A 461 -37.60 -0.73 20.43
C GLY A 461 -36.74 0.43 19.93
N LEU A 462 -35.65 0.10 19.23
CA LEU A 462 -34.67 1.06 18.73
C LEU A 462 -35.30 2.06 17.74
N GLU A 463 -36.14 1.56 16.83
CA GLU A 463 -36.74 2.35 15.75
C GLU A 463 -37.70 3.43 16.29
N GLY A 464 -38.52 3.12 17.30
CA GLY A 464 -39.40 4.10 17.93
C GLY A 464 -38.66 5.09 18.85
N MET A 465 -37.54 4.70 19.47
CA MET A 465 -36.63 5.65 20.15
C MET A 465 -36.01 6.63 19.16
N ILE A 466 -35.47 6.14 18.03
CA ILE A 466 -34.91 6.99 16.97
C ILE A 466 -36.00 7.92 16.41
N SER A 467 -37.21 7.42 16.15
CA SER A 467 -38.36 8.21 15.72
C SER A 467 -38.76 9.30 16.72
N THR A 468 -38.67 9.01 18.02
CA THR A 468 -38.98 9.98 19.10
C THR A 468 -37.92 11.09 19.15
N ILE A 469 -36.63 10.74 19.09
CA ILE A 469 -35.51 11.69 19.07
C ILE A 469 -35.55 12.53 17.79
N GLU A 470 -35.80 11.92 16.63
CA GLU A 470 -35.88 12.62 15.34
C GLU A 470 -37.06 13.60 15.30
N ARG A 471 -38.23 13.21 15.81
CA ARG A 471 -39.37 14.11 15.96
C ARG A 471 -39.03 15.33 16.81
N GLU A 472 -38.37 15.13 17.94
CA GLU A 472 -38.03 16.21 18.86
C GLU A 472 -36.95 17.15 18.30
N LEU A 473 -35.92 16.62 17.63
CA LEU A 473 -34.92 17.43 16.94
C LEU A 473 -35.53 18.28 15.81
N ILE A 474 -36.44 17.70 15.02
CA ILE A 474 -37.16 18.44 13.96
C ILE A 474 -38.05 19.52 14.57
N ARG A 475 -38.74 19.25 15.68
CA ARG A 475 -39.57 20.23 16.40
C ARG A 475 -38.73 21.40 16.92
N GLN A 476 -37.63 21.11 17.62
CA GLN A 476 -36.74 22.16 18.15
C GLN A 476 -36.08 22.99 17.03
N ALA A 477 -35.70 22.37 15.92
CA ALA A 477 -35.15 23.08 14.76
C ALA A 477 -36.21 23.94 14.04
N LEU A 478 -37.48 23.51 14.00
CA LEU A 478 -38.58 24.34 13.52
C LEU A 478 -38.81 25.54 14.45
N GLU A 479 -38.86 25.32 15.77
CA GLU A 479 -39.07 26.37 16.77
C GLU A 479 -37.94 27.41 16.76
N SER A 480 -36.67 26.99 16.70
CA SER A 480 -35.51 27.89 16.63
C SER A 480 -35.46 28.72 15.34
N ASN A 481 -36.02 28.20 14.23
CA ASN A 481 -36.12 28.90 12.95
C ASN A 481 -37.48 29.59 12.74
N GLN A 482 -38.29 29.80 13.79
CA GLN A 482 -39.62 30.42 13.71
C GLN A 482 -40.53 29.77 12.64
N TRP A 483 -40.42 28.46 12.49
CA TRP A 483 -41.12 27.62 11.51
C TRP A 483 -40.80 27.94 10.03
N HIS A 484 -39.73 28.69 9.75
CA HIS A 484 -39.19 28.86 8.40
C HIS A 484 -38.58 27.54 7.88
N ARG A 485 -39.40 26.77 7.17
CA ARG A 485 -39.08 25.42 6.65
C ARG A 485 -37.86 25.36 5.73
N GLU A 486 -37.49 26.46 5.09
CA GLU A 486 -36.31 26.56 4.21
C GLU A 486 -35.02 26.58 5.05
N ASN A 487 -34.93 27.52 6.00
CA ASN A 487 -33.82 27.61 6.95
C ASN A 487 -33.72 26.37 7.84
N THR A 488 -34.87 25.82 8.26
CA THR A 488 -34.91 24.57 9.05
C THR A 488 -34.35 23.39 8.27
N ALA A 489 -34.71 23.25 6.98
CA ALA A 489 -34.19 22.20 6.11
C ALA A 489 -32.67 22.33 5.91
N MET A 490 -32.19 23.56 5.74
CA MET A 490 -30.76 23.87 5.62
C MET A 490 -29.98 23.61 6.93
N MET A 491 -30.53 23.98 8.09
CA MET A 491 -29.92 23.73 9.40
C MET A 491 -29.84 22.23 9.74
N LEU A 492 -30.82 21.45 9.28
CA LEU A 492 -30.86 19.99 9.48
C LEU A 492 -30.14 19.19 8.38
N ASP A 493 -29.51 19.86 7.39
CA ASP A 493 -28.89 19.26 6.20
C ASP A 493 -29.77 18.22 5.47
N ILE A 494 -31.07 18.52 5.36
CA ILE A 494 -32.02 17.66 4.63
C ILE A 494 -32.78 18.45 3.57
N SER A 495 -33.10 17.81 2.45
CA SER A 495 -33.91 18.47 1.43
C SER A 495 -35.29 18.87 1.98
N ARG A 496 -35.80 20.04 1.55
CA ARG A 496 -37.13 20.57 1.92
C ARG A 496 -38.27 19.55 1.70
N LYS A 497 -38.15 18.67 0.70
CA LYS A 497 -39.07 17.56 0.43
C LYS A 497 -39.00 16.46 1.51
N THR A 498 -37.80 16.16 2.02
CA THR A 498 -37.60 15.22 3.13
C THR A 498 -38.11 15.79 4.45
N LEU A 499 -37.83 17.07 4.76
CA LEU A 499 -38.38 17.74 5.93
C LEU A 499 -39.92 17.71 5.90
N PHE A 500 -40.54 18.09 4.78
CA PHE A 500 -42.01 18.06 4.64
C PHE A 500 -42.62 16.66 4.80
N ARG A 501 -41.92 15.61 4.33
CA ARG A 501 -42.32 14.21 4.55
C ARG A 501 -42.26 13.84 6.04
N LYS A 502 -41.18 14.21 6.75
CA LYS A 502 -41.00 13.90 8.17
C LYS A 502 -41.95 14.70 9.07
N MET A 503 -42.20 15.98 8.76
CA MET A 503 -43.26 16.79 9.41
C MET A 503 -44.62 16.09 9.33
N ARG A 504 -45.03 15.63 8.13
CA ARG A 504 -46.26 14.83 7.96
C ARG A 504 -46.25 13.49 8.68
N GLN A 505 -45.10 12.82 8.76
CA GLN A 505 -44.95 11.54 9.45
C GLN A 505 -45.08 11.68 10.98
N PHE A 506 -44.66 12.81 11.54
CA PHE A 506 -44.61 13.06 12.98
C PHE A 506 -45.71 14.02 13.49
N ASN A 507 -46.64 14.42 12.62
CA ASN A 507 -47.69 15.43 12.89
C ASN A 507 -47.11 16.71 13.52
N LEU A 508 -46.16 17.32 12.80
CA LEU A 508 -45.55 18.63 13.06
C LEU A 508 -45.89 19.63 11.94
#